data_AF-A0AA88H7Q1-F1
#
_entry.id   AF-A0AA88H7Q1-F1
#
_cell.length_a   1.000
_cell.length_b   1.000
_cell.length_c   1.000
_cell.angle_alpha   90.00
_cell.angle_beta   90.00
_cell.angle_gamma   90.00
#
_symmetry.space_group_name_H-M   'P 1'
#
loop_
_entity.id
_entity.type
_entity.pdbx_description
1 polymer ?
#
loop_
_entity_poly.entity_id
_entity_poly.type
_entity_poly.pdbx_seq_one_letter_code
_entity_poly.pdbx_strand_id
1 'polypeptide(L)'
;MVHGDMDSSTNRKAADYFQGEESNASARNCLLKVGDQAAVMKNYDKAIGIFEKVATKALDDKLSQYSAKDYFFRAAICRLCNSSEPSEAALEANLAIQRYEQQYPAFQDSREYKLIKDITSALEEQNKEHFVNKLQDFDSISRLNPWQTKLFNRVKELFNDEEDLK
;
A
#
# COMPACT_ATOMS: atom_id res chain seq x y z
N MET A 1 28.26 -15.59 4.68
CA MET A 1 26.95 -16.05 5.16
C MET A 1 26.67 -15.45 6.53
N VAL A 2 26.08 -14.25 6.60
CA VAL A 2 25.23 -13.82 7.73
C VAL A 2 24.31 -12.73 7.17
N HIS A 3 23.03 -13.04 6.95
CA HIS A 3 22.01 -12.10 6.43
C HIS A 3 20.68 -12.28 7.19
N GLY A 4 20.73 -12.74 8.45
CA GLY A 4 19.57 -13.32 9.14
C GLY A 4 18.97 -12.55 10.32
N ASP A 5 19.56 -11.45 10.80
CA ASP A 5 19.29 -11.01 12.19
C ASP A 5 18.88 -9.53 12.35
N MET A 6 18.18 -8.93 11.37
CA MET A 6 17.60 -7.57 11.54
C MET A 6 16.07 -7.52 11.42
N ASP A 7 15.39 -8.63 11.08
CA ASP A 7 13.96 -8.64 10.80
C ASP A 7 13.06 -9.03 12.00
N SER A 8 13.61 -9.79 12.96
CA SER A 8 12.89 -10.35 14.11
C SER A 8 12.80 -9.39 15.32
N SER A 9 13.80 -8.53 15.52
CA SER A 9 13.81 -7.57 16.64
C SER A 9 12.83 -6.40 16.47
N THR A 10 12.57 -5.95 15.24
CA THR A 10 11.71 -4.78 14.98
C THR A 10 10.24 -5.13 15.09
N ASN A 11 9.83 -6.31 14.60
CA ASN A 11 8.44 -6.77 14.66
C ASN A 11 8.00 -7.02 16.12
N ARG A 12 8.89 -7.65 16.92
CA ARG A 12 8.60 -7.94 18.34
C ARG A 12 8.54 -6.68 19.20
N LYS A 13 9.42 -5.71 18.96
CA LYS A 13 9.38 -4.41 19.65
C LYS A 13 8.14 -3.59 19.27
N ALA A 14 7.71 -3.64 18.01
CA ALA A 14 6.49 -2.96 17.58
C ALA A 14 5.22 -3.56 18.23
N ALA A 15 5.16 -4.89 18.39
CA ALA A 15 4.04 -5.55 19.09
C ALA A 15 4.00 -5.20 20.60
N ASP A 16 5.15 -5.17 21.26
CA ASP A 16 5.29 -4.80 22.68
C ASP A 16 4.90 -3.32 22.94
N TYR A 17 5.25 -2.41 22.02
CA TYR A 17 4.87 -1.00 22.08
C TYR A 17 3.36 -0.74 22.00
N PHE A 18 2.56 -1.68 21.48
CA PHE A 18 1.11 -1.53 21.40
C PHE A 18 0.37 -1.91 22.69
N GLN A 19 1.02 -2.59 23.63
CA GLN A 19 0.43 -2.90 24.93
C GLN A 19 0.73 -1.85 26.01
N GLY A 20 1.61 -0.87 25.75
CA GLY A 20 1.86 0.27 26.63
C GLY A 20 0.95 1.45 26.29
N GLU A 21 -0.05 1.70 27.12
CA GLU A 21 -1.20 2.61 26.90
C GLU A 21 -0.92 4.12 26.71
N GLU A 22 0.33 4.61 26.57
CA GLU A 22 0.60 6.07 26.59
C GLU A 22 0.88 6.73 25.22
N SER A 23 0.97 6.00 24.10
CA SER A 23 1.09 6.69 22.79
C SER A 23 0.67 5.86 21.56
N ASN A 24 -0.64 5.73 21.36
CA ASN A 24 -1.20 5.22 20.10
C ASN A 24 -0.65 5.97 18.86
N ALA A 25 -0.44 7.29 18.96
CA ALA A 25 0.07 8.09 17.85
C ALA A 25 1.55 7.81 17.52
N SER A 26 2.43 7.74 18.53
CA SER A 26 3.86 7.46 18.33
C SER A 26 4.09 6.03 17.84
N ALA A 27 3.35 5.05 18.37
CA ALA A 27 3.42 3.66 17.93
C ALA A 27 2.99 3.51 16.46
N ARG A 28 1.91 4.19 16.05
CA ARG A 28 1.48 4.23 14.64
C ARG A 28 2.56 4.84 13.73
N ASN A 29 3.17 5.95 14.11
CA ASN A 29 4.24 6.58 13.33
C ASN A 29 5.46 5.65 13.16
N CYS A 30 5.86 4.94 14.21
CA CYS A 30 6.92 3.95 14.13
C CYS A 30 6.54 2.80 13.19
N LEU A 31 5.33 2.26 13.30
CA LEU A 31 4.84 1.23 12.40
C LEU A 31 4.85 1.67 10.94
N LEU A 32 4.35 2.87 10.64
CA LEU A 32 4.32 3.38 9.28
C LEU A 32 5.73 3.46 8.67
N LYS A 33 6.73 3.89 9.45
CA LYS A 33 8.14 3.87 9.01
C LYS A 33 8.62 2.44 8.74
N VAL A 34 8.29 1.48 9.60
CA VAL A 34 8.66 0.07 9.40
C VAL A 34 7.99 -0.50 8.15
N GLY A 35 6.71 -0.18 7.92
CA GLY A 35 5.97 -0.58 6.71
C GLY A 35 6.57 0.03 5.44
N ASP A 36 6.93 1.31 5.48
CA ASP A 36 7.57 2.03 4.38
C ASP A 36 8.92 1.40 4.01
N GLN A 37 9.75 1.11 5.02
CA GLN A 37 11.01 0.40 4.84
C GLN A 37 10.82 -1.03 4.31
N ALA A 38 9.83 -1.77 4.84
CA ALA A 38 9.53 -3.13 4.38
C ALA A 38 9.12 -3.15 2.91
N ALA A 39 8.29 -2.20 2.47
CA ALA A 39 7.90 -2.04 1.07
C ALA A 39 9.12 -1.74 0.17
N VAL A 40 10.04 -0.88 0.62
CA VAL A 40 11.28 -0.59 -0.13
C VAL A 40 12.21 -1.82 -0.21
N MET A 41 12.25 -2.64 0.83
CA MET A 41 12.99 -3.90 0.90
C MET A 41 12.37 -5.05 0.08
N LYS A 42 11.29 -4.79 -0.68
CA LYS A 42 10.47 -5.80 -1.39
C LYS A 42 9.77 -6.80 -0.45
N ASN A 43 9.65 -6.50 0.84
CA ASN A 43 8.92 -7.33 1.79
C ASN A 43 7.48 -6.81 1.94
N TYR A 44 6.70 -6.93 0.87
CA TYR A 44 5.37 -6.34 0.78
C TYR A 44 4.37 -7.00 1.74
N ASP A 45 4.44 -8.32 1.92
CA ASP A 45 3.58 -9.06 2.86
C ASP A 45 3.60 -8.44 4.27
N LYS A 46 4.82 -8.19 4.77
CA LYS A 46 5.02 -7.53 6.07
C LYS A 46 4.51 -6.09 6.08
N ALA A 47 4.73 -5.34 5.00
CA ALA A 47 4.26 -3.96 4.87
C ALA A 47 2.72 -3.89 4.90
N ILE A 48 2.04 -4.74 4.13
CA ILE A 48 0.58 -4.84 4.05
C ILE A 48 0.01 -5.14 5.44
N GLY A 49 0.54 -6.15 6.13
CA GLY A 49 0.08 -6.50 7.47
C GLY A 49 0.24 -5.38 8.50
N ILE A 50 1.28 -4.54 8.36
CA ILE A 50 1.47 -3.36 9.20
C ILE A 50 0.45 -2.26 8.85
N PHE A 51 0.31 -1.93 7.56
CA PHE A 51 -0.61 -0.88 7.12
C PHE A 51 -2.06 -1.21 7.44
N GLU A 52 -2.51 -2.45 7.23
CA GLU A 52 -3.87 -2.88 7.58
C GLU A 52 -4.13 -2.79 9.07
N LYS A 53 -3.19 -3.21 9.92
CA LYS A 53 -3.31 -3.06 11.38
C LYS A 53 -3.43 -1.60 11.80
N VAL A 54 -2.63 -0.71 11.21
CA VAL A 54 -2.68 0.73 11.48
C VAL A 54 -4.00 1.32 10.98
N ALA A 55 -4.47 0.91 9.81
CA ALA A 55 -5.71 1.35 9.21
C ALA A 55 -6.94 0.95 10.04
N THR A 56 -7.04 -0.32 10.48
CA THR A 56 -8.13 -0.78 11.35
C THR A 56 -8.15 -0.02 12.67
N LYS A 57 -6.98 0.25 13.27
CA LYS A 57 -6.89 1.10 14.48
C LYS A 57 -7.27 2.56 14.23
N ALA A 58 -7.02 3.06 13.01
CA ALA A 58 -7.41 4.41 12.64
C ALA A 58 -8.92 4.51 12.34
N LEU A 59 -9.58 3.42 11.92
CA LEU A 59 -11.03 3.36 11.77
C LEU A 59 -11.78 3.36 13.10
N ASP A 60 -11.17 2.81 14.16
CA ASP A 60 -11.73 2.83 15.52
C ASP A 60 -11.86 4.26 16.09
N ASP A 61 -11.04 5.19 15.59
CA ASP A 61 -10.99 6.58 16.04
C ASP A 61 -11.50 7.58 14.98
N LYS A 62 -12.59 8.31 15.29
CA LYS A 62 -13.23 9.24 14.34
C LYS A 62 -12.36 10.41 13.88
N LEU A 63 -11.33 10.78 14.64
CA LEU A 63 -10.36 11.82 14.23
C LEU A 63 -9.35 11.25 13.24
N SER A 64 -8.94 9.99 13.43
CA SER A 64 -7.95 9.29 12.61
C SER A 64 -8.53 8.62 11.36
N GLN A 65 -9.87 8.49 11.23
CA GLN A 65 -10.51 7.86 10.06
C GLN A 65 -10.10 8.50 8.72
N TYR A 66 -9.82 9.81 8.71
CA TYR A 66 -9.31 10.52 7.53
C TYR A 66 -7.90 10.10 7.13
N SER A 67 -7.12 9.55 8.06
CA SER A 67 -5.81 8.98 7.79
C SER A 67 -5.91 7.49 7.42
N ALA A 68 -6.97 6.80 7.83
CA ALA A 68 -7.17 5.38 7.50
C ALA A 68 -7.19 5.13 5.99
N LYS A 69 -7.82 6.04 5.23
CA LYS A 69 -7.82 5.98 3.75
C LYS A 69 -6.41 6.02 3.13
N ASP A 70 -5.49 6.81 3.68
CA ASP A 70 -4.10 6.86 3.20
C ASP A 70 -3.39 5.53 3.49
N TYR A 71 -3.64 4.94 4.66
CA TYR A 71 -3.06 3.65 5.03
C TYR A 71 -3.58 2.50 4.18
N PHE A 72 -4.89 2.46 3.90
CA PHE A 72 -5.48 1.49 2.97
C PHE A 72 -4.94 1.65 1.56
N PHE A 73 -4.78 2.87 1.10
CA PHE A 73 -4.18 3.17 -0.20
C PHE A 73 -2.73 2.66 -0.28
N ARG A 74 -1.91 2.90 0.76
CA ARG A 74 -0.55 2.36 0.86
C ARG A 74 -0.52 0.83 0.88
N ALA A 75 -1.41 0.20 1.63
CA ALA A 75 -1.53 -1.26 1.67
C ALA A 75 -1.89 -1.84 0.30
N ALA A 76 -2.85 -1.22 -0.39
CA ALA A 76 -3.26 -1.63 -1.73
C ALA A 76 -2.11 -1.52 -2.74
N ILE A 77 -1.33 -0.44 -2.72
CA ILE A 77 -0.14 -0.29 -3.59
C ILE A 77 0.90 -1.39 -3.29
N CYS A 78 1.11 -1.73 -2.02
CA CYS A 78 2.03 -2.81 -1.66
C CYS A 78 1.55 -4.17 -2.18
N ARG A 79 0.24 -4.45 -2.12
CA ARG A 79 -0.36 -5.66 -2.73
C ARG A 79 -0.12 -5.70 -4.23
N LEU A 80 -0.36 -4.59 -4.92
CA LEU A 80 -0.10 -4.44 -6.35
C LEU A 80 1.36 -4.75 -6.73
N CYS A 81 2.32 -4.42 -5.86
CA CYS A 81 3.74 -4.68 -6.11
C CYS A 81 4.20 -6.08 -5.70
N ASN A 82 3.40 -6.82 -4.92
CA ASN A 82 3.76 -8.13 -4.39
C ASN A 82 3.54 -9.24 -5.42
N SER A 83 2.52 -9.08 -6.26
CA SER A 83 2.24 -10.01 -7.33
C SER A 83 3.25 -9.84 -8.47
N SER A 84 3.73 -10.95 -9.00
CA SER A 84 4.65 -10.94 -10.14
C SER A 84 3.90 -10.71 -11.45
N GLU A 85 2.62 -11.08 -11.52
CA GLU A 85 1.77 -10.85 -12.68
C GLU A 85 0.86 -9.63 -12.51
N PRO A 86 0.66 -8.80 -13.55
CA PRO A 86 -0.21 -7.63 -13.49
C PRO A 86 -1.70 -8.00 -13.31
N SER A 87 -2.13 -9.14 -13.86
CA SER A 87 -3.51 -9.63 -13.70
C SER A 87 -3.81 -10.05 -12.26
N GLU A 88 -2.88 -10.75 -11.62
CA GLU A 88 -2.98 -11.13 -10.21
C GLU A 88 -2.88 -9.92 -9.29
N ALA A 89 -1.98 -8.97 -9.60
CA ALA A 89 -1.87 -7.70 -8.88
C ALA A 89 -3.22 -6.98 -8.88
N ALA A 90 -3.83 -6.86 -10.05
CA ALA A 90 -5.14 -6.24 -10.21
C ALA A 90 -6.20 -6.95 -9.34
N LEU A 91 -6.28 -8.28 -9.41
CA LEU A 91 -7.24 -9.07 -8.65
C LEU A 91 -7.08 -8.89 -7.13
N GLU A 92 -5.86 -9.01 -6.62
CA GLU A 92 -5.50 -8.84 -5.21
C GLU A 92 -5.88 -7.43 -4.70
N ALA A 93 -5.59 -6.41 -5.50
CA ALA A 93 -5.96 -5.04 -5.17
C ALA A 93 -7.46 -4.82 -5.17
N ASN A 94 -8.20 -5.38 -6.13
CA ASN A 94 -9.66 -5.28 -6.20
C ASN A 94 -10.31 -5.95 -4.97
N LEU A 95 -9.82 -7.14 -4.59
CA LEU A 95 -10.23 -7.85 -3.37
C LEU A 95 -9.97 -7.02 -2.10
N ALA A 96 -8.80 -6.39 -2.01
CA ALA A 96 -8.46 -5.53 -0.88
C ALA A 96 -9.37 -4.29 -0.82
N ILE A 97 -9.59 -3.62 -1.95
CA ILE A 97 -10.49 -2.47 -2.05
C ILE A 97 -11.92 -2.82 -1.64
N GLN A 98 -12.45 -3.96 -2.11
CA GLN A 98 -13.80 -4.39 -1.71
C GLN A 98 -13.91 -4.59 -0.19
N ARG A 99 -12.88 -5.14 0.45
CA ARG A 99 -12.83 -5.24 1.91
C ARG A 99 -12.79 -3.88 2.59
N TYR A 100 -12.06 -2.93 2.02
CA TYR A 100 -11.96 -1.57 2.56
C TYR A 100 -13.27 -0.81 2.38
N GLU A 101 -13.97 -1.00 1.28
CA GLU A 101 -15.31 -0.49 1.02
C GLU A 101 -16.34 -1.03 2.02
N GLN A 102 -16.29 -2.33 2.34
CA GLN A 102 -17.18 -2.90 3.36
C GLN A 102 -16.90 -2.38 4.77
N GLN A 103 -15.63 -2.12 5.11
CA GLN A 103 -15.26 -1.56 6.41
C GLN A 103 -15.51 -0.04 6.49
N TYR A 104 -15.31 0.68 5.38
CA TYR A 104 -15.39 2.13 5.31
C TYR A 104 -16.04 2.57 3.99
N PRO A 105 -17.38 2.67 3.92
CA PRO A 105 -18.08 3.01 2.68
C PRO A 105 -17.74 4.41 2.16
N ALA A 106 -17.37 5.34 3.05
CA ALA A 106 -16.89 6.66 2.66
C ALA A 106 -15.55 6.64 1.89
N PHE A 107 -14.84 5.51 1.86
CA PHE A 107 -13.64 5.34 1.03
C PHE A 107 -13.97 5.43 -0.46
N GLN A 108 -15.16 4.98 -0.90
CA GLN A 108 -15.53 4.97 -2.32
C GLN A 108 -15.57 6.37 -2.95
N ASP A 109 -15.89 7.38 -2.15
CA ASP A 109 -15.93 8.78 -2.62
C ASP A 109 -14.52 9.41 -2.68
N SER A 110 -13.51 8.75 -2.09
CA SER A 110 -12.14 9.23 -2.05
C SER A 110 -11.44 9.09 -3.40
N ARG A 111 -10.55 10.05 -3.69
CA ARG A 111 -9.74 10.05 -4.92
C ARG A 111 -8.80 8.85 -4.97
N GLU A 112 -8.27 8.47 -3.81
CA GLU A 112 -7.43 7.29 -3.61
C GLU A 112 -8.12 6.00 -4.08
N TYR A 113 -9.42 5.83 -3.81
CA TYR A 113 -10.19 4.68 -4.28
C TYR A 113 -10.31 4.65 -5.80
N LYS A 114 -10.67 5.80 -6.40
CA LYS A 114 -10.79 5.95 -7.86
C LYS A 114 -9.46 5.63 -8.53
N LEU A 115 -8.35 6.17 -8.00
CA LEU A 115 -7.02 5.91 -8.53
C LEU A 115 -6.68 4.42 -8.47
N ILE A 116 -6.84 3.72 -7.34
CA ILE A 116 -6.52 2.28 -7.31
C ILE A 116 -7.39 1.53 -8.34
N LYS A 117 -8.69 1.83 -8.44
CA LYS A 117 -9.57 1.21 -9.44
C LYS A 117 -9.08 1.42 -10.87
N ASP A 118 -8.74 2.65 -11.24
CA ASP A 118 -8.19 2.98 -12.56
C ASP A 118 -6.87 2.24 -12.82
N ILE A 119 -5.99 2.14 -11.81
CA ILE A 119 -4.72 1.42 -11.88
C ILE A 119 -4.94 -0.09 -12.02
N THR A 120 -5.87 -0.66 -11.27
CA THR A 120 -6.31 -2.05 -11.36
C THR A 120 -6.81 -2.36 -12.77
N SER A 121 -7.70 -1.53 -13.33
CA SER A 121 -8.18 -1.71 -14.70
C SER A 121 -7.05 -1.58 -15.73
N ALA A 122 -6.14 -0.61 -15.57
CA ALA A 122 -4.96 -0.49 -16.43
C ALA A 122 -4.06 -1.73 -16.38
N LEU A 123 -3.95 -2.39 -15.21
CA LEU A 123 -3.21 -3.64 -15.04
C LEU A 123 -3.93 -4.83 -15.69
N GLU A 124 -5.26 -4.92 -15.57
CA GLU A 124 -6.07 -5.95 -16.25
C GLU A 124 -5.95 -5.83 -17.77
N GLU A 125 -5.95 -4.60 -18.30
CA GLU A 125 -5.78 -4.31 -19.72
C GLU A 125 -4.32 -4.35 -20.18
N GLN A 126 -3.37 -4.59 -19.26
CA GLN A 126 -1.92 -4.48 -19.48
C GLN A 126 -1.50 -3.17 -20.17
N ASN A 127 -2.26 -2.09 -19.94
CA ASN A 127 -2.10 -0.82 -20.63
C ASN A 127 -1.26 0.16 -19.79
N LYS A 128 0.05 0.14 -20.04
CA LYS A 128 1.04 1.01 -19.39
C LYS A 128 0.75 2.51 -19.63
N GLU A 129 0.29 2.88 -20.81
CA GLU A 129 -0.03 4.30 -21.11
C GLU A 129 -1.20 4.78 -20.27
N HIS A 130 -2.24 3.95 -20.13
CA HIS A 130 -3.38 4.25 -19.28
C HIS A 130 -2.97 4.43 -17.81
N PHE A 131 -2.12 3.52 -17.29
CA PHE A 131 -1.55 3.62 -15.95
C PHE A 131 -0.79 4.95 -15.73
N VAL A 132 0.09 5.32 -16.65
CA VAL A 132 0.89 6.56 -16.56
C VAL A 132 0.00 7.80 -16.66
N ASN A 133 -0.99 7.79 -17.55
CA ASN A 133 -1.92 8.91 -17.72
C ASN A 133 -2.73 9.16 -16.43
N LYS A 134 -3.23 8.09 -15.81
CA LYS A 134 -3.99 8.18 -14.55
C LYS A 134 -3.13 8.64 -13.37
N LEU A 135 -1.88 8.19 -13.29
CA LEU A 135 -0.94 8.72 -12.30
C LEU A 135 -0.61 10.20 -12.51
N GLN A 136 -0.49 10.64 -13.75
CA GLN A 136 -0.22 12.04 -14.07
C GLN A 136 -1.42 12.94 -13.74
N ASP A 137 -2.63 12.51 -14.06
CA ASP A 137 -3.86 13.21 -13.67
C ASP A 137 -3.96 13.33 -12.14
N PHE A 138 -3.68 12.23 -11.44
CA PHE A 138 -3.66 12.24 -9.98
C PHE A 138 -2.56 13.13 -9.42
N ASP A 139 -1.33 13.10 -9.95
CA ASP A 139 -0.22 13.93 -9.47
C ASP A 139 -0.50 15.44 -9.63
N SER A 140 -1.17 15.82 -10.72
CA SER A 140 -1.59 17.20 -10.98
C SER A 140 -2.55 17.74 -9.90
N ILE A 141 -3.37 16.86 -9.34
CA ILE A 141 -4.40 17.21 -8.35
C ILE A 141 -3.91 16.97 -6.91
N SER A 142 -3.17 15.88 -6.71
CA SER A 142 -2.68 15.34 -5.45
C SER A 142 -1.23 14.92 -5.66
N ARG A 143 -0.29 15.82 -5.30
CA ARG A 143 1.14 15.55 -5.44
C ARG A 143 1.51 14.18 -4.90
N LEU A 144 2.11 13.35 -5.74
CA LEU A 144 2.58 12.03 -5.33
C LEU A 144 3.77 12.18 -4.38
N ASN A 145 3.71 11.43 -3.29
CA ASN A 145 4.84 11.35 -2.36
C ASN A 145 5.96 10.49 -2.98
N PRO A 146 7.23 10.74 -2.65
CA PRO A 146 8.37 10.00 -3.22
C PRO A 146 8.27 8.48 -3.02
N TRP A 147 7.66 8.03 -1.92
CA TRP A 147 7.38 6.61 -1.69
C TRP A 147 6.34 6.03 -2.67
N GLN A 148 5.25 6.75 -2.92
CA GLN A 148 4.21 6.35 -3.86
C GLN A 148 4.79 6.29 -5.28
N THR A 149 5.52 7.32 -5.70
CA THR A 149 6.22 7.35 -6.99
C THR A 149 7.16 6.16 -7.15
N LYS A 150 7.89 5.78 -6.08
CA LYS A 150 8.82 4.64 -6.13
C LYS A 150 8.09 3.31 -6.34
N LEU A 151 6.97 3.09 -5.65
CA LEU A 151 6.18 1.87 -5.81
C LEU A 151 5.45 1.83 -7.15
N PHE A 152 4.86 2.93 -7.59
CA PHE A 152 4.22 3.00 -8.90
C PHE A 152 5.22 2.79 -10.04
N ASN A 153 6.45 3.29 -9.93
CA ASN A 153 7.49 2.93 -10.89
C ASN A 153 7.78 1.43 -10.89
N ARG A 154 7.70 0.77 -9.73
CA ARG A 154 7.88 -0.68 -9.63
C ARG A 154 6.77 -1.46 -10.32
N VAL A 155 5.52 -1.04 -10.12
CA VAL A 155 4.36 -1.60 -10.85
C VAL A 155 4.53 -1.34 -12.35
N LYS A 156 5.03 -0.16 -12.73
CA LYS A 156 5.33 0.17 -14.13
C LYS A 156 6.40 -0.75 -14.74
N GLU A 157 7.39 -1.19 -13.95
CA GLU A 157 8.39 -2.18 -14.37
C GLU A 157 7.76 -3.55 -14.63
N LEU A 158 6.71 -3.95 -13.90
CA LEU A 158 5.99 -5.21 -14.17
C LEU A 158 5.39 -5.28 -15.58
N PHE A 159 4.95 -4.15 -16.14
CA PHE A 159 4.47 -4.09 -17.53
C PHE A 159 5.59 -4.27 -18.57
N ASN A 160 6.86 -4.14 -18.17
CA ASN A 160 8.01 -4.14 -19.07
C ASN A 160 8.84 -5.43 -18.97
N ASP A 161 8.70 -6.18 -17.87
CA ASP A 161 9.44 -7.42 -17.60
C ASP A 161 8.92 -8.61 -18.45
N GLU A 162 7.66 -8.53 -18.93
CA GLU A 162 7.10 -9.49 -19.92
C GLU A 162 7.88 -9.52 -21.25
N GLU A 163 8.69 -8.49 -21.56
CA GLU A 163 9.51 -8.46 -22.78
C GLU A 163 10.94 -9.00 -22.61
N ASP A 164 11.44 -9.22 -21.39
CA ASP A 164 12.83 -9.70 -21.16
C ASP A 164 12.92 -11.23 -20.97
N LEU A 165 11.79 -11.92 -20.76
CA LEU A 165 11.76 -13.38 -20.69
C LEU A 165 11.43 -14.00 -22.08
N LYS A 166 12.30 -13.79 -23.07
CA LYS A 166 12.24 -14.51 -24.36
C LYS A 166 13.59 -15.03 -24.82
#